data_AF-A0A0G2JYW6-F1
#
_entry.id   AF-A0A0G2JYW6-F1
#
_cell.length_a   1.000
_cell.length_b   1.000
_cell.length_c   1.000
_cell.angle_alpha   90.00
_cell.angle_beta   90.00
_cell.angle_gamma   90.00
#
_symmetry.space_group_name_H-M   'P 1'
#
loop_
_entity.id
_entity.type
_entity.pdbx_description
1 polymer ?
#
loop_
_entity_poly.entity_id
_entity_poly.type
_entity_poly.pdbx_seq_one_letter_code
_entity_poly.pdbx_strand_id
1 'polypeptide(L)'
;RALLARSVWAVACTLHTALASCLLWPWAPSTATVCLLCTGSALLSVPAKDGIGTVGISNFAQEALGDVVYWSRPEFSWTKLDKQEEFEFGALESVKAASKPYSPLSGEVTEVSEALAENPGLVMKSCYEDGWLIKMTLSDPSELDGLISEEAYENYVKSIKE
;
A
#
# COMPACT_ATOMS: atom_id res chain seq x y z
N ARG A 1 10.74 -5.65 -46.25
CA ARG A 1 9.94 -6.84 -45.87
C ARG A 1 10.19 -7.32 -44.42
N ALA A 2 11.26 -6.90 -43.74
CA ALA A 2 11.57 -7.33 -42.37
C ALA A 2 10.76 -6.65 -41.23
N LEU A 3 10.07 -5.53 -41.52
CA LEU A 3 9.28 -4.79 -40.52
C LEU A 3 7.98 -5.50 -40.09
N LEU A 4 7.45 -6.42 -40.90
CA LEU A 4 6.19 -7.13 -40.59
C LEU A 4 6.40 -8.39 -39.74
N ALA A 5 7.62 -8.91 -39.62
CA ALA A 5 7.87 -10.18 -38.92
C ALA A 5 7.93 -10.06 -37.39
N ARG A 6 8.32 -8.90 -36.84
CA ARG A 6 8.34 -8.68 -35.38
C ARG A 6 6.94 -8.45 -34.80
N SER A 7 6.01 -7.92 -35.58
CA SER A 7 4.65 -7.61 -35.12
C SER A 7 3.79 -8.86 -34.89
N VAL A 8 4.06 -9.96 -35.59
CA VAL A 8 3.32 -11.22 -35.41
C VAL A 8 3.72 -11.92 -34.10
N TRP A 9 4.96 -11.77 -33.65
CA TRP A 9 5.43 -12.40 -32.41
C TRP A 9 4.94 -11.69 -31.15
N ALA A 10 4.65 -10.38 -31.24
CA ALA A 10 4.09 -9.61 -30.12
C ALA A 10 2.59 -9.86 -29.90
N VAL A 11 1.85 -10.30 -30.91
CA VAL A 11 0.39 -10.53 -30.82
C VAL A 11 0.02 -11.99 -30.52
N ALA A 12 0.88 -12.95 -30.87
CA ALA A 12 0.61 -14.37 -30.62
C ALA A 12 0.96 -14.83 -29.19
N CYS A 13 1.89 -14.15 -28.51
CA CYS A 13 2.28 -14.53 -27.15
C CYS A 13 1.29 -14.04 -26.07
N THR A 14 0.49 -13.02 -26.37
CA THR A 14 -0.51 -12.46 -25.43
C THR A 14 -1.82 -13.22 -25.38
N LEU A 15 -2.03 -14.28 -26.17
CA LEU A 15 -3.33 -14.94 -26.18
C LEU A 15 -3.37 -16.46 -25.94
N HIS A 16 -2.24 -17.17 -25.72
CA HIS A 16 -2.31 -18.64 -25.67
C HIS A 16 -1.56 -19.37 -24.54
N THR A 17 -1.10 -18.70 -23.48
CA THR A 17 -0.57 -19.41 -22.30
C THR A 17 -1.26 -19.09 -20.98
N ALA A 18 -2.49 -18.57 -21.04
CA ALA A 18 -3.33 -18.38 -19.84
C ALA A 18 -4.09 -19.65 -19.40
N LEU A 19 -4.04 -20.80 -20.11
CA LEU A 19 -4.99 -21.89 -19.82
C LEU A 19 -4.47 -23.34 -19.80
N ALA A 20 -3.17 -23.65 -19.85
CA ALA A 20 -2.78 -25.06 -20.06
C ALA A 20 -1.73 -25.71 -19.14
N SER A 21 -1.06 -25.02 -18.19
CA SER A 21 0.04 -25.67 -17.44
C SER A 21 -0.12 -25.80 -15.92
N CYS A 22 -1.27 -25.50 -15.32
CA CYS A 22 -1.43 -25.61 -13.86
C CYS A 22 -1.82 -27.02 -13.35
N LEU A 23 -2.09 -28.01 -14.20
CA LEU A 23 -2.69 -29.28 -13.74
C LEU A 23 -1.73 -30.45 -13.48
N LEU A 24 -0.39 -30.28 -13.58
CA LEU A 24 0.52 -31.45 -13.50
C LEU A 24 1.76 -31.31 -12.62
N TRP A 25 1.77 -30.45 -11.59
CA TRP A 25 2.78 -30.58 -10.53
C TRP A 25 2.23 -30.27 -9.13
N PRO A 26 2.05 -31.28 -8.26
CA PRO A 26 1.61 -31.07 -6.88
C PRO A 26 2.73 -30.64 -5.91
N TRP A 27 3.96 -30.40 -6.38
CA TRP A 27 5.16 -30.23 -5.53
C TRP A 27 5.85 -28.87 -5.73
N ALA A 28 5.10 -27.83 -6.07
CA ALA A 28 5.57 -26.44 -5.97
C ALA A 28 4.78 -25.73 -4.87
N PRO A 29 5.36 -25.48 -3.68
CA PRO A 29 4.73 -24.60 -2.71
C PRO A 29 4.66 -23.21 -3.34
N SER A 30 3.45 -22.89 -3.78
CA SER A 30 2.85 -21.58 -3.92
C SER A 30 3.84 -20.40 -3.80
N THR A 31 4.25 -19.86 -4.94
CA THR A 31 4.72 -18.48 -5.05
C THR A 31 3.71 -17.47 -4.49
N ALA A 32 2.45 -17.87 -4.20
CA ALA A 32 1.48 -17.00 -3.57
C ALA A 32 1.76 -16.75 -2.07
N THR A 33 2.50 -17.60 -1.37
CA THR A 33 2.78 -17.36 0.07
C THR A 33 3.79 -16.23 0.29
N VAL A 34 4.75 -16.04 -0.62
CA VAL A 34 5.70 -14.91 -0.52
C VAL A 34 5.03 -13.58 -0.88
N CYS A 35 4.00 -13.60 -1.72
CA CYS A 35 3.27 -12.38 -2.09
C CYS A 35 2.38 -11.86 -0.94
N LEU A 36 1.84 -12.75 -0.10
CA LEU A 36 0.97 -12.36 1.02
C LEU A 36 1.70 -11.67 2.19
N LEU A 37 3.02 -11.83 2.31
CA LEU A 37 3.79 -11.17 3.38
C LEU A 37 3.97 -9.66 3.13
N CYS A 38 3.89 -9.20 1.89
CA CYS A 38 4.03 -7.78 1.54
C CYS A 38 2.71 -7.00 1.66
N THR A 39 1.55 -7.67 1.69
CA THR A 39 0.24 -7.02 1.87
C THR A 39 -0.09 -6.69 3.32
N GLY A 40 0.87 -6.87 4.25
CA GLY A 40 0.85 -6.27 5.58
C GLY A 40 1.02 -4.75 5.52
N SER A 41 0.25 -4.08 4.66
CA SER A 41 0.10 -2.64 4.56
C SER A 41 -0.49 -2.15 5.87
N ALA A 42 0.37 -1.97 6.87
CA ALA A 42 0.02 -1.51 8.18
C ALA A 42 -0.22 0.00 8.15
N LEU A 43 -1.27 0.36 7.42
CA LEU A 43 -1.78 1.70 7.35
C LEU A 43 -2.90 1.82 8.35
N LEU A 44 -2.65 2.60 9.38
CA LEU A 44 -3.70 3.04 10.28
C LEU A 44 -4.52 4.06 9.51
N SER A 45 -5.77 3.71 9.22
CA SER A 45 -6.80 4.69 8.93
C SER A 45 -7.52 4.99 10.23
N VAL A 46 -7.35 6.20 10.78
CA VAL A 46 -8.20 6.68 11.87
C VAL A 46 -9.37 7.42 11.24
N PRO A 47 -10.63 6.96 11.38
CA PRO A 47 -11.77 7.73 10.93
C PRO A 47 -11.91 8.96 11.84
N ALA A 48 -11.68 10.15 11.28
CA ALA A 48 -12.08 11.39 11.94
C ALA A 48 -13.58 11.63 11.66
N LYS A 49 -14.24 12.17 12.67
CA LYS A 49 -15.69 12.35 12.89
C LYS A 49 -16.60 12.81 11.73
N ASP A 50 -16.06 13.17 10.57
CA ASP A 50 -16.78 13.85 9.49
C ASP A 50 -16.67 13.14 8.13
N GLY A 51 -16.37 11.84 8.12
CA GLY A 51 -16.18 11.05 6.89
C GLY A 51 -14.79 11.21 6.24
N ILE A 52 -13.89 11.91 6.93
CA ILE A 52 -12.49 12.09 6.54
C ILE A 52 -11.65 11.04 7.29
N GLY A 53 -11.03 10.12 6.55
CA GLY A 53 -10.05 9.18 7.07
C GLY A 53 -8.64 9.75 6.97
N THR A 54 -7.88 9.67 8.06
CA THR A 54 -6.44 9.98 8.06
C THR A 54 -5.67 8.70 7.86
N VAL A 55 -4.80 8.63 6.86
CA VAL A 55 -3.96 7.47 6.57
C VAL A 55 -2.51 7.76 6.96
N GLY A 56 -1.97 6.91 7.83
CA GLY A 56 -0.59 6.94 8.30
C GLY A 56 -0.01 5.54 8.45
N ILE A 57 1.27 5.45 8.81
CA ILE A 57 1.97 4.16 8.99
C ILE A 57 1.97 3.75 10.45
N SER A 58 1.75 2.46 10.73
CA SER A 58 1.85 1.93 12.09
C SER A 58 3.25 1.99 12.68
N ASN A 59 3.33 1.98 14.00
CA ASN A 59 4.61 1.92 14.72
C ASN A 59 5.48 0.71 14.28
N PHE A 60 4.86 -0.44 14.02
CA PHE A 60 5.58 -1.62 13.52
C PHE A 60 6.17 -1.41 12.12
N ALA A 61 5.42 -0.80 11.21
CA ALA A 61 5.89 -0.60 9.85
C ALA A 61 6.97 0.49 9.77
N GLN A 62 6.88 1.57 10.55
CA GLN A 62 7.95 2.57 10.59
C GLN A 62 9.25 2.00 11.21
N GLU A 63 9.16 1.12 12.22
CA GLU A 63 10.33 0.37 12.73
C GLU A 63 10.97 -0.51 11.64
N ALA A 64 10.17 -1.16 10.78
CA ALA A 64 10.66 -2.00 9.71
C ALA A 64 11.32 -1.20 8.56
N LEU A 65 10.82 0.00 8.27
CA LEU A 65 11.41 0.91 7.27
C LEU A 65 12.72 1.54 7.77
N GLY A 66 12.81 1.80 9.08
CA GLY A 66 13.93 2.49 9.69
C GLY A 66 13.88 4.01 9.41
N ASP A 67 15.05 4.62 9.22
CA ASP A 67 15.15 6.07 9.06
C ASP A 67 14.60 6.55 7.71
N VAL A 68 13.41 7.13 7.75
CA VAL A 68 12.72 7.71 6.60
C VAL A 68 13.40 9.04 6.25
N VAL A 69 13.93 9.10 5.03
CA VAL A 69 14.63 10.28 4.51
C VAL A 69 13.78 11.12 3.58
N TYR A 70 12.72 10.57 3.01
CA TYR A 70 11.86 11.29 2.06
C TYR A 70 10.45 10.69 1.94
N TRP A 71 9.45 11.58 1.79
CA TRP A 71 8.06 11.22 1.47
C TRP A 71 7.71 11.76 0.08
N SER A 72 7.50 10.85 -0.87
CA SER A 72 6.98 11.16 -2.20
C SER A 72 5.47 11.33 -2.10
N ARG A 73 5.03 12.59 -2.15
CA ARG A 73 3.63 13.00 -2.13
C ARG A 73 2.94 12.73 -3.48
N PRO A 74 1.61 12.50 -3.51
CA PRO A 74 0.88 12.47 -4.77
C PRO A 74 0.89 13.87 -5.43
N GLU A 75 0.97 13.91 -6.76
CA GLU A 75 0.97 15.19 -7.50
C GLU A 75 -0.39 15.92 -7.42
N PHE A 76 -1.49 15.17 -7.30
CA PHE A 76 -2.85 15.72 -7.29
C PHE A 76 -3.51 15.52 -5.93
N SER A 77 -4.03 16.62 -5.38
CA SER A 77 -4.79 16.62 -4.12
C SER A 77 -6.21 16.05 -4.24
N TRP A 78 -6.58 15.46 -5.38
CA TRP A 78 -7.91 14.88 -5.66
C TRP A 78 -7.79 13.52 -6.36
N THR A 79 -6.68 12.82 -6.12
CA THR A 79 -6.50 11.46 -6.63
C THR A 79 -7.54 10.56 -6.00
N LYS A 80 -8.32 9.86 -6.84
CA LYS A 80 -9.21 8.79 -6.39
C LYS A 80 -8.37 7.57 -6.06
N LEU A 81 -8.59 7.05 -4.87
CA LEU A 81 -8.01 5.84 -4.37
C LEU A 81 -9.13 4.81 -4.35
N ASP A 82 -8.92 3.68 -5.01
CA ASP A 82 -9.83 2.55 -4.97
C ASP A 82 -9.13 1.45 -4.17
N LYS A 83 -9.80 0.82 -3.21
CA LYS A 83 -9.24 -0.28 -2.42
C LYS A 83 -8.88 -1.50 -3.28
N GLN A 84 -9.55 -1.67 -4.42
CA GLN A 84 -9.35 -2.80 -5.34
C GLN A 84 -8.19 -2.58 -6.31
N GLU A 85 -7.88 -1.32 -6.62
CA GLU A 85 -6.70 -0.96 -7.38
C GLU A 85 -5.57 -0.85 -6.34
N GLU A 86 -4.47 -1.57 -6.49
CA GLU A 86 -3.29 -1.40 -5.63
C GLU A 86 -2.62 -0.05 -5.94
N PHE A 87 -3.35 1.04 -5.76
CA PHE A 87 -2.95 2.38 -6.14
C PHE A 87 -2.00 2.95 -5.09
N GLU A 88 -0.79 3.21 -5.54
CA GLU A 88 0.27 3.83 -4.76
C GLU A 88 -0.02 5.34 -4.70
N PHE A 89 -0.39 5.86 -3.53
CA PHE A 89 -0.59 7.30 -3.35
C PHE A 89 0.71 8.05 -3.05
N GLY A 90 1.82 7.32 -2.87
CA GLY A 90 3.12 7.87 -2.59
C GLY A 90 4.16 6.79 -2.32
N ALA A 91 5.35 7.22 -1.92
CA ALA A 91 6.45 6.33 -1.57
C ALA A 91 7.23 6.93 -0.40
N LEU A 92 7.45 6.14 0.65
CA LEU A 92 8.40 6.48 1.71
C LEU A 92 9.74 5.86 1.37
N GLU A 93 10.74 6.72 1.28
CA GLU A 93 12.11 6.34 1.03
C GLU A 93 12.87 6.37 2.34
N SER A 94 13.58 5.29 2.63
CA SER A 94 14.48 5.14 3.76
C SER A 94 15.89 4.82 3.27
N VAL A 95 16.89 4.96 4.14
CA VAL A 95 18.28 4.56 3.82
C VAL A 95 18.40 3.05 3.57
N LYS A 96 17.43 2.27 4.05
CA LYS A 96 17.44 0.80 4.03
C LYS A 96 16.48 0.21 3.01
N ALA A 97 15.35 0.86 2.77
CA ALA A 97 14.29 0.36 1.91
C ALA A 97 13.40 1.50 1.40
N ALA A 98 12.77 1.29 0.26
CA ALA A 98 11.65 2.09 -0.20
C ALA A 98 10.37 1.29 0.02
N SER A 99 9.32 1.92 0.55
CA SER A 99 8.01 1.30 0.70
C SER A 99 6.93 2.20 0.14
N LYS A 100 6.00 1.58 -0.58
CA LYS A 100 4.90 2.26 -1.22
C LYS A 100 3.62 1.86 -0.51
N PRO A 101 3.04 2.74 0.30
CA PRO A 101 1.79 2.46 0.97
C PRO A 101 0.62 2.43 -0.04
N TYR A 102 -0.27 1.45 0.12
CA TYR A 102 -1.49 1.29 -0.67
C TYR A 102 -2.71 1.75 0.13
N SER A 103 -3.69 2.42 -0.48
CA SER A 103 -4.86 2.84 0.30
C SER A 103 -5.66 1.65 0.86
N PRO A 104 -5.93 1.56 2.17
CA PRO A 104 -6.75 0.49 2.73
C PRO A 104 -8.25 0.66 2.40
N LEU A 105 -8.65 1.87 1.99
CA LEU A 105 -10.03 2.28 1.77
C LEU A 105 -10.17 3.02 0.44
N SER A 106 -11.37 2.96 -0.12
CA SER A 106 -11.77 3.67 -1.33
C SER A 106 -12.22 5.08 -0.98
N GLY A 107 -11.64 6.09 -1.61
CA GLY A 107 -11.83 7.49 -1.24
C GLY A 107 -11.19 8.48 -2.21
N GLU A 108 -11.37 9.76 -1.93
CA GLU A 108 -10.68 10.84 -2.63
C GLU A 108 -9.72 11.52 -1.67
N VAL A 109 -8.45 11.64 -2.04
CA VAL A 109 -7.49 12.43 -1.26
C VAL A 109 -8.02 13.85 -1.13
N THR A 110 -7.94 14.44 0.06
CA THR A 110 -8.36 15.82 0.33
C THR A 110 -7.22 16.69 0.83
N GLU A 111 -6.24 16.09 1.53
CA GLU A 111 -5.12 16.79 2.12
C GLU A 111 -3.89 15.88 2.11
N VAL A 112 -2.71 16.46 1.92
CA VAL A 112 -1.43 15.76 1.98
C VAL A 112 -0.56 16.43 3.02
N SER A 113 0.12 15.64 3.86
CA SER A 113 0.97 16.18 4.91
C SER A 113 2.17 16.94 4.34
N GLU A 114 2.23 18.24 4.61
CA GLU A 114 3.36 19.10 4.26
C GLU A 114 4.48 19.03 5.30
N ALA A 115 4.15 18.65 6.54
CA ALA A 115 5.10 18.54 7.64
C ALA A 115 6.21 17.50 7.36
N LEU A 116 5.88 16.44 6.62
CA LEU A 116 6.83 15.40 6.22
C LEU A 116 7.83 15.85 5.15
N ALA A 117 7.52 16.91 4.39
CA ALA A 117 8.45 17.48 3.41
C ALA A 117 9.61 18.20 4.09
N GLU A 118 9.34 18.85 5.23
CA GLU A 118 10.36 19.53 6.04
C GLU A 118 11.05 18.57 7.01
N ASN A 119 10.31 17.61 7.57
CA ASN A 119 10.81 16.70 8.58
C ASN A 119 10.23 15.28 8.41
N PRO A 120 10.84 14.45 7.54
CA PRO A 120 10.38 13.07 7.33
C PRO A 120 10.52 12.20 8.59
N GLY A 121 11.38 12.59 9.55
CA GLY A 121 11.53 11.92 10.84
C GLY A 121 10.30 12.01 11.76
N LEU A 122 9.27 12.79 11.41
CA LEU A 122 7.99 12.82 12.12
C LEU A 122 7.24 11.50 12.02
N VAL A 123 7.42 10.75 10.92
CA VAL A 123 6.82 9.41 10.76
C VAL A 123 7.23 8.47 11.90
N MET A 124 8.45 8.63 12.41
CA MET A 124 8.99 7.82 13.50
C MET A 124 8.64 8.37 14.90
N LYS A 125 8.62 9.70 15.05
CA LYS A 125 8.36 10.34 16.36
C LYS A 125 6.88 10.32 16.74
N SER A 126 6.00 10.54 15.78
CA SER A 126 4.58 10.82 16.01
C SER A 126 3.68 10.16 14.96
N CYS A 127 3.81 8.85 14.74
CA CYS A 127 3.07 8.12 13.70
C CYS A 127 1.53 8.29 13.71
N TYR A 128 0.93 8.56 14.88
CA TYR A 128 -0.52 8.77 15.04
C TYR A 128 -0.96 10.23 15.03
N GLU A 129 -0.02 11.17 15.19
CA GLU A 129 -0.31 12.61 15.30
C GLU A 129 0.24 13.33 14.08
N ASP A 130 1.50 13.79 14.09
CA ASP A 130 2.11 14.56 13.00
C ASP A 130 2.65 13.70 11.84
N GLY A 131 2.78 12.40 12.04
CA GLY A 131 3.32 11.42 11.11
C GLY A 131 2.31 10.87 10.09
N TRP A 132 1.15 11.50 9.94
CA TRP A 132 0.16 11.15 8.93
C TRP A 132 0.66 11.47 7.52
N LEU A 133 0.23 10.68 6.53
CA LEU A 133 0.66 10.82 5.14
C LEU A 133 -0.32 11.65 4.32
N ILE A 134 -1.60 11.23 4.33
CA ILE A 134 -2.69 11.83 3.58
C ILE A 134 -4.00 11.79 4.39
N LYS A 135 -4.90 12.72 4.11
CA LYS A 135 -6.32 12.62 4.50
C LYS A 135 -7.14 12.39 3.25
N MET A 136 -8.19 11.60 3.38
CA MET A 136 -9.10 11.27 2.29
C MET A 136 -10.54 11.28 2.76
N THR A 137 -11.46 11.67 1.89
CA THR A 137 -12.89 11.45 2.11
C THR A 137 -13.24 10.03 1.68
N LEU A 138 -13.87 9.27 2.57
CA LEU A 138 -14.27 7.90 2.28
C LEU A 138 -15.45 7.89 1.30
N SER A 139 -15.35 7.07 0.26
CA SER A 139 -16.45 6.85 -0.70
C SER A 139 -17.46 5.85 -0.16
N ASP A 140 -17.00 4.81 0.54
CA ASP A 140 -17.86 3.82 1.21
C ASP A 140 -17.43 3.66 2.68
N PRO A 141 -18.21 4.17 3.65
CA PRO A 141 -17.89 4.00 5.06
C PRO A 141 -17.99 2.54 5.53
N SER A 142 -18.67 1.67 4.78
CA SER A 142 -18.82 0.24 5.13
C SER A 142 -17.48 -0.51 5.06
N GLU A 143 -16.50 0.01 4.32
CA GLU A 143 -15.17 -0.59 4.24
C GLU A 143 -14.39 -0.48 5.56
N LEU A 144 -14.78 0.44 6.46
CA LEU A 144 -14.19 0.57 7.80
C LEU A 144 -14.42 -0.71 8.64
N ASP A 145 -15.56 -1.38 8.46
CA ASP A 145 -15.87 -2.63 9.17
C ASP A 145 -14.96 -3.80 8.76
N GLY A 146 -14.29 -3.68 7.61
CA GLY A 146 -13.31 -4.65 7.13
C GLY A 146 -11.91 -4.48 7.75
N LEU A 147 -11.66 -3.39 8.47
CA LEU A 147 -10.40 -3.15 9.14
C LEU A 147 -10.35 -3.89 10.47
N ILE A 148 -9.17 -4.42 10.79
CA ILE A 148 -8.91 -5.03 12.11
C ILE A 148 -8.82 -3.94 13.17
N SER A 149 -9.24 -4.25 14.40
CA SER A 149 -9.07 -3.34 15.53
C SER A 149 -7.58 -3.17 15.89
N GLU A 150 -7.26 -2.08 16.56
CA GLU A 150 -5.92 -1.82 17.09
C GLU A 150 -5.40 -2.98 17.95
N GLU A 151 -6.23 -3.51 18.86
CA GLU A 151 -5.87 -4.66 19.69
C GLU A 151 -5.59 -5.93 18.87
N ALA A 152 -6.42 -6.21 17.85
CA ALA A 152 -6.20 -7.34 16.97
C ALA A 152 -4.90 -7.17 16.15
N TYR A 153 -4.61 -5.95 15.71
CA TYR A 153 -3.36 -5.62 15.02
C TYR A 153 -2.15 -5.80 15.92
N GLU A 154 -2.19 -5.33 17.17
CA GLU A 154 -1.10 -5.56 18.13
C GLU A 154 -0.83 -7.05 18.38
N ASN A 155 -1.88 -7.85 18.53
CA ASN A 155 -1.74 -9.30 18.72
C ASN A 155 -1.15 -9.97 17.48
N TYR A 156 -1.57 -9.55 16.29
CA TYR A 156 -0.98 -10.01 15.03
C TYR A 156 0.51 -9.66 14.96
N VAL A 157 0.89 -8.42 15.27
CA VAL A 157 2.31 -7.99 15.29
C VAL A 157 3.12 -8.79 16.32
N LYS A 158 2.58 -9.02 17.52
CA LYS A 158 3.24 -9.85 18.55
C LYS A 158 3.53 -11.26 18.03
N SER A 159 2.56 -11.87 17.33
CA SER A 159 2.73 -13.22 16.76
C SER A 159 3.78 -13.32 15.64
N ILE A 160 4.13 -12.19 15.00
CA ILE A 160 5.15 -12.12 13.94
C ILE A 160 6.54 -11.80 14.52
N LYS A 161 6.59 -11.13 15.68
CA LYS A 161 7.85 -10.79 16.36
C LYS A 161 8.46 -11.99 17.12
N GLU A 162 7.69 -13.03 17.42
CA GLU A 162 8.14 -14.29 18.04
C GLU A 162 8.65 -15.31 17.00
#